data_AF-A0A6A6VQJ2-F1
#
_entry.id   AF-A0A6A6VQJ2-F1
#
_cell.length_a   1.000
_cell.length_b   1.000
_cell.length_c   1.000
_cell.angle_alpha   90.00
_cell.angle_beta   90.00
_cell.angle_gamma   90.00
#
_symmetry.space_group_name_H-M   'P 1'
#
loop_
_entity.id
_entity.type
_entity.pdbx_description
1 polymer ?
#
loop_
_entity_poly.entity_id
_entity_poly.type
_entity_poly.pdbx_seq_one_letter_code
_entity_poly.pdbx_strand_id
1 'polypeptide(L)'
;IKLIRILLSVEEAEQIQRQFDHECRKDSQVLWTGIPREKAQAWADKRNLQTLTTVMGPLMDERHSSCLKPKKSARQWTIYVKGASALFACHILKSSKVTVLSPPPPEKLNPSGYTNYQLIEEPILKGVIGGRCVKSIHMIHPTVKGAEEFSYQSWPIDRTQEWAEKFPSPEIVRIPWRLV
;
A
#
# COMPACT_ATOMS: atom_id res chain seq x y z
N ILE A 1 5.66 10.19 -14.23
CA ILE A 1 5.24 8.86 -14.77
C ILE A 1 3.95 9.04 -15.56
N LYS A 2 3.82 8.46 -16.77
CA LYS A 2 2.63 8.62 -17.65
C LYS A 2 1.33 8.20 -16.97
N LEU A 3 1.36 7.14 -16.15
CA LEU A 3 0.22 6.61 -15.40
C LEU A 3 -0.48 7.69 -14.53
N ILE A 4 0.27 8.54 -13.83
CA ILE A 4 -0.30 9.58 -12.96
C ILE A 4 -1.15 10.56 -13.77
N ARG A 5 -0.69 10.95 -14.97
CA ARG A 5 -1.42 11.88 -15.85
C ARG A 5 -2.71 11.30 -16.44
N ILE A 6 -2.87 9.97 -16.37
CA ILE A 6 -4.10 9.28 -16.79
C ILE A 6 -5.10 9.20 -15.62
N LEU A 7 -4.59 9.15 -14.38
CA LEU A 7 -5.40 8.95 -13.18
C LEU A 7 -5.82 10.24 -12.49
N LEU A 8 -5.04 11.31 -12.61
CA LEU A 8 -5.26 12.58 -11.92
C LEU A 8 -5.20 13.75 -12.90
N SER A 9 -6.00 14.78 -12.62
CA SER A 9 -5.74 16.10 -13.18
C SER A 9 -4.43 16.67 -12.65
N VAL A 10 -3.92 17.73 -13.28
CA VAL A 10 -2.70 18.40 -12.82
C VAL A 10 -2.88 18.96 -11.42
N GLU A 11 -4.03 19.59 -11.17
CA GLU A 11 -4.38 20.23 -9.89
C GLU A 11 -4.50 19.19 -8.76
N GLU A 12 -5.12 18.04 -9.05
CA GLU A 12 -5.23 16.93 -8.09
C GLU A 12 -3.86 16.36 -7.74
N ALA A 13 -3.02 16.12 -8.75
CA ALA A 13 -1.68 15.60 -8.54
C ALA A 13 -0.82 16.56 -7.72
N GLU A 14 -0.90 17.86 -8.01
CA GLU A 14 -0.19 18.87 -7.24
C GLU A 14 -0.69 18.99 -5.79
N GLN A 15 -2.00 18.93 -5.57
CA GLN A 15 -2.57 18.97 -4.23
C GLN A 15 -2.09 17.78 -3.38
N ILE A 16 -2.15 16.57 -3.95
CA ILE A 16 -1.68 15.35 -3.28
C ILE A 16 -0.16 15.43 -3.04
N GLN A 17 0.61 15.91 -4.02
CA GLN A 17 2.06 16.03 -3.87
C GLN A 17 2.43 17.00 -2.74
N ARG A 18 1.77 18.18 -2.67
CA ARG A 18 1.96 19.13 -1.57
C ARG A 18 1.62 18.52 -0.22
N GLN A 19 0.53 17.75 -0.13
CA GLN A 19 0.16 17.03 1.08
C GLN A 19 1.26 16.03 1.48
N PHE A 20 1.78 15.25 0.53
CA PHE A 20 2.84 14.27 0.81
C PHE A 20 4.16 14.92 1.18
N ASP A 21 4.51 16.06 0.59
CA ASP A 21 5.75 16.77 0.94
C ASP A 21 5.69 17.34 2.37
N HIS A 22 4.49 17.62 2.90
CA HIS A 22 4.29 18.03 4.29
C HIS A 22 4.21 16.85 5.27
N GLU A 23 3.45 15.81 4.93
CA GLU A 23 3.10 14.74 5.86
C GLU A 23 4.04 13.53 5.82
N CYS A 24 4.58 13.17 4.65
CA CYS A 24 5.33 11.92 4.51
C CYS A 24 6.67 12.03 5.25
N ARG A 25 6.81 11.21 6.29
CA ARG A 25 8.07 11.04 7.01
C ARG A 25 8.95 10.04 6.27
N LYS A 26 10.24 10.33 6.18
CA LYS A 26 11.20 9.43 5.53
C LYS A 26 11.15 8.02 6.13
N ASP A 27 11.23 7.00 5.28
CA ASP A 27 11.28 5.57 5.65
C ASP A 27 10.15 5.11 6.60
N SER A 28 8.99 5.80 6.59
CA SER A 28 7.86 5.54 7.50
C SER A 28 6.62 4.97 6.78
N GLN A 29 6.72 4.71 5.47
CA GLN A 29 5.57 4.30 4.66
C GLN A 29 5.30 2.80 4.74
N VAL A 30 4.02 2.47 4.83
CA VAL A 30 3.51 1.10 4.82
C VAL A 30 2.40 0.97 3.78
N LEU A 31 2.52 -0.06 2.95
CA LEU A 31 1.48 -0.50 2.03
C LEU A 31 0.75 -1.69 2.62
N TRP A 32 -0.42 -2.00 2.09
CA TRP A 32 -1.15 -3.19 2.51
C TRP A 32 -2.03 -3.72 1.37
N THR A 33 -2.26 -5.03 1.38
CA THR A 33 -3.13 -5.72 0.44
C THR A 33 -3.78 -6.91 1.12
N GLY A 34 -4.97 -7.31 0.71
CA GLY A 34 -5.65 -8.52 1.19
C GLY A 34 -6.06 -8.57 2.67
N ILE A 35 -5.69 -7.58 3.49
CA ILE A 35 -6.11 -7.47 4.89
C ILE A 35 -7.14 -6.34 5.06
N PRO A 36 -8.02 -6.39 6.09
CA PRO A 36 -8.93 -5.28 6.39
C PRO A 36 -8.18 -3.97 6.65
N ARG A 37 -8.68 -2.86 6.10
CA ARG A 37 -8.08 -1.52 6.22
C ARG A 37 -7.87 -1.15 7.69
N GLU A 38 -8.82 -1.46 8.55
CA GLU A 38 -8.80 -1.12 9.97
C GLU A 38 -7.64 -1.82 10.69
N LYS A 39 -7.37 -3.09 10.33
CA LYS A 39 -6.22 -3.84 10.86
C LYS A 39 -4.90 -3.28 10.35
N ALA A 40 -4.82 -2.94 9.06
CA ALA A 40 -3.63 -2.33 8.48
C ALA A 40 -3.31 -0.98 9.14
N GLN A 41 -4.33 -0.14 9.33
CA GLN A 41 -4.19 1.17 9.95
C GLN A 41 -3.77 1.03 11.42
N ALA A 42 -4.46 0.20 12.21
CA ALA A 42 -4.10 -0.02 13.62
C ALA A 42 -2.67 -0.57 13.78
N TRP A 43 -2.23 -1.44 12.87
CA TRP A 43 -0.85 -1.94 12.86
C TRP A 43 0.15 -0.81 12.59
N ALA A 44 -0.13 0.07 11.62
CA ALA A 44 0.71 1.20 11.30
C ALA A 44 0.76 2.22 12.45
N ASP A 45 -0.39 2.59 13.01
CA ASP A 45 -0.52 3.56 14.10
C ASP A 45 0.30 3.14 15.33
N LYS A 46 0.20 1.87 15.74
CA LYS A 46 0.96 1.32 16.88
C LYS A 46 2.48 1.43 16.70
N ARG A 47 2.96 1.52 15.45
CA ARG A 47 4.37 1.60 15.09
C ARG A 47 4.78 2.99 14.61
N ASN A 48 3.88 3.97 14.72
CA ASN A 48 4.09 5.32 14.21
C ASN A 48 4.48 5.33 12.70
N LEU A 49 3.88 4.43 11.93
CA LEU A 49 4.05 4.31 10.48
C LEU A 49 2.86 4.92 9.75
N GLN A 50 3.04 5.18 8.46
CA GLN A 50 2.09 5.95 7.66
C GLN A 50 1.56 5.11 6.49
N THR A 51 0.24 4.91 6.47
CA THR A 51 -0.46 4.37 5.30
C THR A 51 -0.80 5.50 4.32
N LEU A 52 -1.24 5.16 3.09
CA LEU A 52 -1.80 6.15 2.15
C LEU A 52 -2.91 7.00 2.80
N THR A 53 -3.80 6.38 3.57
CA THR A 53 -4.89 7.10 4.26
C THR A 53 -4.31 8.11 5.26
N THR A 54 -3.26 7.72 5.99
CA THR A 54 -2.63 8.57 7.00
C THR A 54 -2.06 9.83 6.35
N VAL A 55 -1.25 9.67 5.28
CA VAL A 55 -0.59 10.80 4.63
C VAL A 55 -1.54 11.66 3.80
N MET A 56 -2.64 11.08 3.29
CA MET A 56 -3.66 11.86 2.60
C MET A 56 -4.45 12.75 3.55
N GLY A 57 -4.58 12.36 4.83
CA GLY A 57 -5.15 13.17 5.90
C GLY A 57 -6.47 13.86 5.49
N PRO A 58 -6.54 15.21 5.50
CA PRO A 58 -7.75 15.96 5.13
C PRO A 58 -8.31 15.68 3.73
N LEU A 59 -7.50 15.14 2.81
CA LEU A 59 -7.96 14.77 1.46
C LEU A 59 -8.80 13.48 1.43
N MET A 60 -8.80 12.71 2.53
CA MET A 60 -9.56 11.47 2.70
C MET A 60 -10.62 11.55 3.81
N ASP A 61 -10.72 12.68 4.53
CA ASP A 61 -11.75 12.93 5.53
C ASP A 61 -12.99 13.56 4.88
N GLU A 62 -14.09 12.81 4.80
CA GLU A 62 -15.35 13.26 4.18
C GLU A 62 -15.98 14.49 4.87
N ARG A 63 -15.57 14.80 6.11
CA ARG A 63 -16.02 15.99 6.84
C ARG A 63 -15.19 17.23 6.51
N HIS A 64 -14.02 17.05 5.91
CA HIS A 64 -13.10 18.13 5.58
C HIS A 64 -13.40 18.71 4.18
N SER A 65 -13.36 20.03 4.03
CA SER A 65 -13.70 20.73 2.79
C SER A 65 -12.78 20.39 1.60
N SER A 66 -11.54 19.99 1.90
CA SER A 66 -10.54 19.52 0.91
C SER A 66 -10.80 18.11 0.37
N CYS A 67 -11.67 17.31 1.00
CA CYS A 67 -11.98 15.97 0.50
C CYS A 67 -12.85 16.06 -0.75
N LEU A 68 -12.39 15.44 -1.83
CA LEU A 68 -13.10 15.46 -3.11
C LEU A 68 -14.14 14.36 -3.25
N LYS A 69 -14.22 13.41 -2.30
CA LYS A 69 -15.16 12.28 -2.37
C LYS A 69 -16.61 12.74 -2.56
N PRO A 70 -17.15 13.74 -1.82
CA PRO A 70 -18.52 14.19 -2.02
C PRO A 70 -18.77 14.86 -3.38
N LYS A 71 -17.71 15.32 -4.05
CA LYS A 71 -17.76 16.02 -5.34
C LYS A 71 -17.51 15.08 -6.54
N LYS A 72 -17.29 13.79 -6.29
CA LYS A 72 -16.93 12.80 -7.32
C LYS A 72 -17.93 11.65 -7.34
N SER A 73 -18.22 11.14 -8.53
CA SER A 73 -18.87 9.83 -8.65
C SER A 73 -18.00 8.73 -8.04
N ALA A 74 -18.60 7.60 -7.68
CA ALA A 74 -17.86 6.45 -7.14
C ALA A 74 -16.70 6.02 -8.05
N ARG A 75 -16.91 6.02 -9.38
CA ARG A 75 -15.87 5.71 -10.37
C ARG A 75 -14.73 6.73 -10.36
N GLN A 76 -15.05 8.02 -10.37
CA GLN A 76 -14.05 9.10 -10.32
C GLN A 76 -13.26 9.07 -9.01
N TRP A 77 -13.92 8.75 -7.89
CA TRP A 77 -13.25 8.59 -6.60
C TRP A 77 -12.26 7.42 -6.62
N THR A 78 -12.65 6.26 -7.16
CA THR A 78 -11.75 5.12 -7.33
C THR A 78 -10.53 5.47 -8.17
N ILE A 79 -10.72 6.20 -9.28
CA ILE A 79 -9.62 6.68 -10.13
C ILE A 79 -8.71 7.65 -9.37
N TYR A 80 -9.28 8.58 -8.61
CA TYR A 80 -8.53 9.52 -7.76
C TYR A 80 -7.68 8.78 -6.72
N VAL A 81 -8.23 7.79 -6.02
CA VAL A 81 -7.50 6.99 -5.03
C VAL A 81 -6.39 6.16 -5.70
N LYS A 82 -6.62 5.61 -6.90
CA LYS A 82 -5.58 4.94 -7.71
C LYS A 82 -4.44 5.90 -8.05
N GLY A 83 -4.76 7.14 -8.40
CA GLY A 83 -3.78 8.19 -8.64
C GLY A 83 -2.96 8.55 -7.40
N ALA A 84 -3.62 8.74 -6.26
CA ALA A 84 -2.97 8.99 -4.98
C ALA A 84 -2.05 7.84 -4.56
N SER A 85 -2.50 6.60 -4.76
CA SER A 85 -1.71 5.37 -4.57
C SER A 85 -0.47 5.33 -5.47
N ALA A 86 -0.58 5.73 -6.75
CA ALA A 86 0.57 5.85 -7.65
C ALA A 86 1.59 6.91 -7.17
N LEU A 87 1.11 8.08 -6.73
CA LEU A 87 1.98 9.12 -6.16
C LEU A 87 2.65 8.67 -4.87
N PHE A 88 1.94 7.91 -4.03
CA PHE A 88 2.47 7.39 -2.77
C PHE A 88 3.58 6.37 -3.03
N ALA A 89 3.38 5.45 -3.97
CA ALA A 89 4.42 4.53 -4.44
C ALA A 89 5.63 5.28 -5.01
N CYS A 90 5.42 6.37 -5.77
CA CYS A 90 6.51 7.20 -6.27
C CYS A 90 7.28 7.90 -5.15
N HIS A 91 6.59 8.35 -4.08
CA HIS A 91 7.24 8.94 -2.91
C HIS A 91 8.11 7.90 -2.20
N ILE A 92 7.62 6.67 -2.05
CA ILE A 92 8.33 5.55 -1.41
C ILE A 92 9.64 5.21 -2.12
N LEU A 93 9.79 5.50 -3.42
CA LEU A 93 11.06 5.31 -4.14
C LEU A 93 12.24 6.13 -3.56
N LYS A 94 11.96 7.13 -2.72
CA LYS A 94 12.98 7.90 -1.97
C LYS A 94 13.48 7.14 -0.73
N SER A 95 12.74 6.13 -0.28
CA SER A 95 13.05 5.30 0.88
C SER A 95 13.93 4.11 0.49
N SER A 96 14.69 3.59 1.45
CA SER A 96 15.57 2.45 1.22
C SER A 96 14.80 1.14 1.03
N LYS A 97 13.75 0.96 1.83
CA LYS A 97 12.90 -0.23 1.87
C LYS A 97 11.45 0.17 2.10
N VAL A 98 10.52 -0.74 1.80
CA VAL A 98 9.10 -0.58 2.09
C VAL A 98 8.53 -1.84 2.73
N THR A 99 7.61 -1.65 3.66
CA THR A 99 6.85 -2.74 4.29
C THR A 99 5.49 -2.86 3.64
N VAL A 100 5.08 -4.09 3.33
CA VAL A 100 3.77 -4.45 2.79
C VAL A 100 3.11 -5.41 3.78
N LEU A 101 1.95 -5.01 4.30
CA LEU A 101 1.12 -5.89 5.10
C LEU A 101 0.25 -6.75 4.18
N SER A 102 0.25 -8.05 4.40
CA SER A 102 -0.57 -8.97 3.60
C SER A 102 -1.02 -10.18 4.41
N PRO A 103 -1.97 -10.97 3.91
CA PRO A 103 -2.24 -12.28 4.47
C PRO A 103 -1.02 -13.21 4.35
N PRO A 104 -0.91 -14.24 5.20
CA PRO A 104 0.22 -15.15 5.18
C PRO A 104 0.25 -16.02 3.91
N PRO A 105 1.42 -16.56 3.53
CA PRO A 105 1.53 -17.65 2.58
C PRO A 105 0.55 -18.81 2.90
N PRO A 106 0.03 -19.51 1.88
CA PRO A 106 0.38 -19.37 0.45
C PRO A 106 -0.35 -18.22 -0.27
N GLU A 107 -1.50 -17.75 0.24
CA GLU A 107 -2.36 -16.77 -0.45
C GLU A 107 -2.07 -15.32 -0.03
N LYS A 108 -0.88 -14.82 -0.35
CA LYS A 108 -0.43 -13.46 0.05
C LYS A 108 -1.16 -12.32 -0.67
N LEU A 109 -1.71 -12.58 -1.85
CA LEU A 109 -2.23 -11.56 -2.76
C LEU A 109 -3.61 -11.94 -3.26
N ASN A 110 -4.40 -10.93 -3.64
CA ASN A 110 -5.73 -11.19 -4.19
C ASN A 110 -5.60 -11.96 -5.52
N PRO A 111 -6.30 -13.11 -5.67
CA PRO A 111 -6.27 -13.91 -6.89
C PRO A 111 -6.71 -13.15 -8.14
N SER A 112 -7.54 -12.11 -7.99
CA SER A 112 -7.99 -11.29 -9.11
C SER A 112 -6.88 -10.46 -9.75
N GLY A 113 -5.80 -10.17 -9.01
CA GLY A 113 -4.74 -9.29 -9.49
C GLY A 113 -5.10 -7.80 -9.52
N TYR A 114 -6.35 -7.43 -9.21
CA TYR A 114 -6.86 -6.07 -9.46
C TYR A 114 -6.76 -5.11 -8.26
N THR A 115 -5.98 -5.46 -7.23
CA THR A 115 -5.73 -4.54 -6.11
C THR A 115 -4.85 -3.37 -6.55
N ASN A 116 -4.96 -2.22 -5.86
CA ASN A 116 -4.05 -1.09 -6.10
C ASN A 116 -2.59 -1.49 -5.91
N TYR A 117 -2.31 -2.33 -4.90
CA TYR A 117 -0.97 -2.88 -4.69
C TYR A 117 -0.46 -3.64 -5.92
N GLN A 118 -1.23 -4.58 -6.46
CA GLN A 118 -0.78 -5.42 -7.59
C GLN A 118 -0.73 -4.66 -8.93
N LEU A 119 -1.70 -3.77 -9.20
CA LEU A 119 -1.79 -3.07 -10.49
C LEU A 119 -0.92 -1.82 -10.60
N ILE A 120 -0.66 -1.15 -9.47
CA ILE A 120 -0.10 0.21 -9.46
C ILE A 120 1.15 0.26 -8.59
N GLU A 121 1.02 -0.04 -7.30
CA GLU A 121 2.08 0.26 -6.33
C GLU A 121 3.28 -0.67 -6.53
N GLU A 122 3.06 -1.98 -6.58
CA GLU A 122 4.13 -2.96 -6.75
C GLU A 122 4.88 -2.79 -8.09
N PRO A 123 4.22 -2.61 -9.25
CA PRO A 123 4.92 -2.33 -10.50
C PRO A 123 5.77 -1.04 -10.46
N ILE A 124 5.32 0.01 -9.77
CA ILE A 124 6.13 1.22 -9.56
C ILE A 124 7.33 0.91 -8.66
N LEU A 125 7.10 0.24 -7.52
CA LEU A 125 8.15 -0.08 -6.55
C LEU A 125 9.24 -1.00 -7.11
N LYS A 126 8.86 -1.95 -7.99
CA LYS A 126 9.78 -2.85 -8.70
C LYS A 126 10.46 -2.19 -9.91
N GLY A 127 10.11 -0.94 -10.22
CA GLY A 127 10.68 -0.19 -11.35
C GLY A 127 10.14 -0.58 -12.73
N VAL A 128 9.17 -1.49 -12.81
CA VAL A 128 8.47 -1.84 -14.06
C VAL A 128 7.79 -0.60 -14.66
N ILE A 129 7.25 0.26 -13.79
CA ILE A 129 6.68 1.55 -14.19
C ILE A 129 7.61 2.67 -13.69
N GLY A 130 8.14 3.47 -14.62
CA GLY A 130 8.94 4.66 -14.32
C GLY A 130 10.44 4.43 -14.12
N GLY A 131 10.91 3.19 -14.16
CA GLY A 131 12.34 2.84 -14.26
C GLY A 131 13.18 3.00 -12.99
N ARG A 132 12.60 3.45 -11.88
CA ARG A 132 13.24 3.52 -10.56
C ARG A 132 12.57 2.54 -9.62
N CYS A 133 13.34 1.86 -8.79
CA CYS A 133 12.85 0.89 -7.82
C CYS A 133 13.34 1.21 -6.40
N VAL A 134 12.63 0.67 -5.39
CA VAL A 134 13.18 0.58 -4.01
C VAL A 134 14.32 -0.42 -3.97
N LYS A 135 15.09 -0.50 -2.87
CA LYS A 135 16.11 -1.55 -2.72
C LYS A 135 15.49 -2.89 -2.34
N SER A 136 14.47 -2.88 -1.49
CA SER A 136 13.77 -4.09 -1.06
C SER A 136 12.31 -3.84 -0.67
N ILE A 137 11.49 -4.88 -0.86
CA ILE A 137 10.12 -4.97 -0.37
C ILE A 137 10.10 -6.06 0.70
N HIS A 138 9.56 -5.73 1.87
CA HIS A 138 9.41 -6.66 2.99
C HIS A 138 7.93 -6.93 3.24
N MET A 139 7.57 -8.19 3.47
CA MET A 139 6.22 -8.60 3.80
C MET A 139 6.09 -8.91 5.29
N ILE A 140 4.96 -8.53 5.88
CA ILE A 140 4.57 -8.85 7.26
C ILE A 140 3.12 -9.33 7.25
N HIS A 141 2.82 -10.34 8.08
CA HIS A 141 1.49 -10.97 8.14
C HIS A 141 0.83 -10.76 9.51
N PRO A 142 0.31 -9.55 9.78
CA PRO A 142 -0.19 -9.19 11.11
C PRO A 142 -1.47 -9.90 11.52
N THR A 143 -2.08 -10.69 10.63
CA THR A 143 -3.26 -11.51 10.94
C THR A 143 -2.89 -12.84 11.60
N VAL A 144 -1.60 -13.21 11.65
CA VAL A 144 -1.11 -14.41 12.31
C VAL A 144 -0.56 -14.05 13.68
N LYS A 145 -1.16 -14.63 14.72
CA LYS A 145 -0.76 -14.39 16.12
C LYS A 145 0.70 -14.80 16.33
N GLY A 146 1.51 -13.91 16.91
CA GLY A 146 2.94 -14.11 17.12
C GLY A 146 3.83 -13.78 15.92
N ALA A 147 3.24 -13.42 14.77
CA ALA A 147 3.95 -13.02 13.56
C ALA A 147 3.79 -11.52 13.24
N GLU A 148 3.22 -10.73 14.14
CA GLU A 148 2.84 -9.34 13.91
C GLU A 148 4.03 -8.43 13.60
N GLU A 149 5.23 -8.82 14.02
CA GLU A 149 6.50 -8.13 13.74
C GLU A 149 7.41 -8.91 12.79
N PHE A 150 7.04 -10.14 12.41
CA PHE A 150 7.92 -10.95 11.59
C PHE A 150 7.89 -10.45 10.16
N SER A 151 9.05 -9.98 9.70
CA SER A 151 9.25 -9.52 8.34
C SER A 151 10.24 -10.41 7.60
N TYR A 152 9.95 -10.69 6.34
CA TYR A 152 10.91 -11.30 5.42
C TYR A 152 10.89 -10.52 4.08
N GLN A 153 11.97 -10.62 3.33
CA GLN A 153 12.07 -9.93 2.04
C GLN A 153 11.26 -10.70 0.97
N SER A 154 10.42 -10.00 0.22
CA SER A 154 9.69 -10.57 -0.92
C SER A 154 10.27 -10.16 -2.27
N TRP A 155 11.06 -9.09 -2.30
CA TRP A 155 11.73 -8.59 -3.51
C TRP A 155 12.99 -7.79 -3.11
N PRO A 156 14.10 -7.86 -3.87
CA PRO A 156 14.28 -8.59 -5.13
C PRO A 156 14.53 -10.09 -4.95
N ILE A 157 15.01 -10.52 -3.78
CA ILE A 157 15.17 -11.94 -3.44
C ILE A 157 13.97 -12.34 -2.58
N ASP A 158 13.15 -13.27 -3.06
CA ASP A 158 12.01 -13.80 -2.32
C ASP A 158 12.49 -14.79 -1.26
N ARG A 159 12.31 -14.41 0.01
CA ARG A 159 12.66 -15.18 1.22
C ARG A 159 11.41 -15.74 1.91
N THR A 160 10.33 -15.98 1.18
CA THR A 160 9.10 -16.60 1.72
C THR A 160 9.38 -17.95 2.41
N GLN A 161 10.46 -18.65 2.06
CA GLN A 161 10.89 -19.87 2.75
C GLN A 161 11.17 -19.62 4.26
N GLU A 162 11.73 -18.45 4.63
CA GLU A 162 11.98 -18.08 6.04
C GLU A 162 10.68 -18.00 6.84
N TRP A 163 9.58 -17.61 6.19
CA TRP A 163 8.24 -17.68 6.79
C TRP A 163 7.83 -19.13 7.05
N ALA A 164 7.95 -19.99 6.04
CA ALA A 164 7.51 -21.39 6.12
C ALA A 164 8.25 -22.17 7.22
N GLU A 165 9.53 -21.87 7.43
CA GLU A 165 10.35 -22.47 8.49
C GLU A 165 9.91 -22.02 9.90
N LYS A 166 9.54 -20.75 10.05
CA LYS A 166 9.21 -20.17 11.35
C LYS A 166 7.75 -20.34 11.76
N PHE A 167 6.85 -20.34 10.78
CA PHE A 167 5.41 -20.49 10.96
C PHE A 167 4.89 -21.67 10.13
N PRO A 168 5.29 -22.91 10.47
CA PRO A 168 4.82 -24.10 9.78
C PRO A 168 3.31 -24.20 9.93
N SER A 169 2.60 -24.01 8.81
CA SER A 169 1.15 -24.12 8.61
C SER A 169 0.28 -23.83 9.85
N PRO A 170 0.00 -22.56 10.17
CA PRO A 170 -1.27 -22.25 10.83
C PRO A 170 -2.41 -22.78 9.95
N GLU A 171 -3.50 -23.26 10.55
CA GLU A 171 -4.73 -23.69 9.84
C GLU A 171 -4.99 -22.75 8.65
N ILE A 172 -5.20 -23.32 7.45
CA ILE A 172 -5.41 -22.55 6.22
C ILE A 172 -6.63 -21.65 6.44
N VAL A 173 -6.39 -20.41 6.85
CA VAL A 173 -7.43 -19.40 6.93
C VAL A 173 -7.70 -19.01 5.49
N ARG A 174 -8.72 -19.63 4.89
CA ARG A 174 -9.23 -19.19 3.59
C ARG A 174 -9.65 -17.74 3.75
N ILE A 175 -8.99 -16.86 3.01
CA ILE A 175 -9.28 -15.43 3.08
C ILE A 175 -10.51 -15.20 2.21
N PRO A 176 -11.64 -14.71 2.75
CA PRO A 176 -12.75 -14.28 1.92
C PRO A 176 -12.31 -13.02 1.18
N TRP A 177 -11.77 -13.21 -0.02
CA TRP A 177 -11.38 -12.12 -0.90
C TRP A 177 -12.61 -11.29 -1.25
N ARG A 178 -12.50 -9.96 -1.14
CA ARG A 178 -13.50 -9.08 -1.76
C ARG A 178 -13.37 -9.25 -3.27
N LEU A 179 -14.49 -9.61 -3.92
CA LEU A 179 -14.62 -9.48 -5.37
C LEU A 179 -14.50 -7.99 -5.70
N VAL A 180 -13.49 -7.65 -6.49
CA VAL A 180 -13.17 -6.28 -6.90
C VAL A 180 -13.96 -5.93 -8.14
#